data_AF-R7MIQ1-F1
#
_entry.id   AF-R7MIQ1-F1
#
_cell.length_a   1.000
_cell.length_b   1.000
_cell.length_c   1.000
_cell.angle_alpha   90.00
_cell.angle_beta   90.00
_cell.angle_gamma   90.00
#
_symmetry.space_group_name_H-M   'P 1'
#
loop_
_entity.id
_entity.type
_entity.pdbx_description
1 polymer ?
#
loop_
_entity_poly.entity_id
_entity_poly.type
_entity_poly.pdbx_seq_one_letter_code
_entity_poly.pdbx_strand_id
1 'polypeptide(L)'
;MTNIIKIVMSLLVVFIGLASFASFGDYINPNLDVTEVRASHILVKTRPEAVKIRKEIVNGDISFEDAAEKYSLCPSSVNGGDLGYFKRGQMVQPFSDVAFDLKVGQISDPVGTKFGWHLIKVVDKR
;
A
#
# COMPACT_ATOMS: atom_id res chain seq x y z
N MET A 1 52.98 -10.74 -15.57
CA MET A 1 51.84 -10.81 -16.52
C MET A 1 50.59 -10.56 -15.71
N THR A 2 50.22 -9.29 -15.61
CA THR A 2 49.32 -8.76 -14.59
C THR A 2 48.55 -7.59 -15.24
N ASN A 3 47.23 -7.56 -15.07
CA ASN A 3 46.32 -6.45 -15.41
C ASN A 3 45.75 -6.33 -16.85
N ILE A 4 45.04 -7.36 -17.34
CA ILE A 4 44.13 -7.21 -18.50
C ILE A 4 42.64 -7.17 -18.08
N ILE A 5 42.30 -7.53 -16.83
CA ILE A 5 40.89 -7.64 -16.39
C ILE A 5 40.34 -6.35 -15.73
N LYS A 6 41.11 -5.25 -15.64
CA LYS A 6 40.67 -3.98 -15.02
C LYS A 6 40.33 -2.84 -16.00
N ILE A 7 40.40 -3.07 -17.32
CA ILE A 7 40.20 -2.02 -18.35
C ILE A 7 38.80 -2.13 -19.00
N VAL A 8 37.78 -2.46 -18.21
CA VAL A 8 36.37 -2.38 -18.67
C VAL A 8 35.51 -1.55 -17.71
N MET A 9 36.13 -0.90 -16.72
CA MET A 9 35.40 -0.24 -15.64
C MET A 9 35.89 1.18 -15.35
N SER A 10 36.05 2.00 -16.39
CA SER A 10 36.08 3.47 -16.22
C SER A 10 36.02 4.22 -17.56
N LEU A 11 35.15 5.23 -17.63
CA LEU A 11 34.94 6.23 -18.71
C LEU A 11 34.33 5.63 -20.00
N LEU A 12 33.18 6.11 -20.49
CA LEU A 12 32.94 7.50 -20.85
C LEU A 12 31.42 7.78 -20.92
N VAL A 13 30.95 8.72 -20.11
CA VAL A 13 29.69 9.43 -20.37
C VAL A 13 29.95 10.37 -21.55
N VAL A 14 29.24 10.21 -22.67
CA VAL A 14 29.03 11.30 -23.65
C VAL A 14 27.57 11.27 -24.13
N PHE A 15 26.86 12.29 -23.66
CA PHE A 15 25.63 12.85 -24.21
C PHE A 15 25.76 13.17 -25.71
N ILE A 16 24.83 12.66 -26.53
CA ILE A 16 24.14 13.28 -27.69
C ILE A 16 22.98 12.30 -27.95
N GLY A 17 21.72 12.60 -27.65
CA GLY A 17 20.87 13.50 -28.44
C GLY A 17 19.76 12.67 -29.13
N LEU A 18 18.51 12.95 -28.76
CA LEU A 18 17.26 12.61 -29.46
C LEU A 18 17.10 11.17 -29.99
N ALA A 19 16.50 10.30 -29.18
CA ALA A 19 15.59 9.29 -29.71
C ALA A 19 14.55 8.93 -28.64
N SER A 20 13.44 9.66 -28.63
CA SER A 20 12.17 9.17 -28.09
C SER A 20 11.73 7.96 -28.93
N PHE A 21 12.30 6.78 -28.66
CA PHE A 21 11.63 5.53 -28.95
C PHE A 21 10.89 5.17 -27.67
N ALA A 22 9.61 5.52 -27.64
CA ALA A 22 8.66 4.91 -26.75
C ALA A 22 8.90 3.40 -26.80
N SER A 23 9.39 2.83 -25.70
CA SER A 23 9.17 1.42 -25.41
C SER A 23 7.67 1.27 -25.25
N PHE A 24 7.00 1.06 -26.38
CA PHE A 24 5.60 0.69 -26.55
C PHE A 24 5.45 -0.78 -26.11
N GLY A 25 5.90 -1.07 -24.90
CA GLY A 25 5.53 -2.25 -24.13
C GLY A 25 4.66 -1.69 -23.04
N ASP A 26 3.37 -1.89 -23.17
CA ASP A 26 2.31 -1.43 -22.29
C ASP A 26 2.81 -1.22 -20.86
N TYR A 27 2.71 0.01 -20.36
CA TYR A 27 2.63 0.22 -18.92
C TYR A 27 1.31 -0.43 -18.46
N ILE A 28 1.33 -1.76 -18.32
CA ILE A 28 0.26 -2.52 -17.68
C ILE A 28 0.28 -2.04 -16.23
N ASN A 29 -0.49 -1.00 -15.92
CA ASN A 29 -0.88 -0.75 -14.55
C ASN A 29 -1.71 -1.98 -14.15
N PRO A 30 -1.23 -2.84 -13.23
CA PRO A 30 -1.98 -4.04 -12.85
C PRO A 30 -3.33 -3.72 -12.19
N ASN A 31 -3.62 -2.43 -11.95
CA ASN A 31 -4.89 -1.93 -11.44
C ASN A 31 -5.73 -1.19 -12.50
N LEU A 32 -5.41 -1.24 -13.80
CA LEU A 32 -6.14 -0.49 -14.83
C LEU A 32 -7.62 -0.92 -14.96
N ASP A 33 -7.93 -2.17 -14.61
CA ASP A 33 -9.29 -2.73 -14.62
C ASP A 33 -9.95 -2.76 -13.23
N VAL A 34 -9.25 -2.36 -12.16
CA VAL A 34 -9.82 -2.35 -10.80
C VAL A 34 -10.63 -1.08 -10.62
N THR A 35 -11.95 -1.24 -10.73
CA THR A 35 -12.93 -0.20 -10.54
C THR A 35 -13.22 0.07 -9.06
N GLU A 36 -13.22 -0.99 -8.24
CA GLU A 36 -13.63 -0.97 -6.84
C GLU A 36 -12.76 -1.88 -5.97
N VAL A 37 -12.52 -1.44 -4.73
CA VAL A 37 -11.78 -2.19 -3.71
C VAL A 37 -12.68 -2.37 -2.50
N ARG A 38 -12.75 -3.59 -1.96
CA ARG A 38 -13.30 -3.84 -0.62
C ARG A 38 -12.16 -3.88 0.38
N ALA A 39 -12.23 -3.05 1.41
CA ALA A 39 -11.22 -3.02 2.46
C ALA A 39 -11.82 -2.84 3.85
N SER A 40 -11.11 -3.38 4.84
CA SER A 40 -11.33 -3.11 6.25
C SER A 40 -10.26 -2.17 6.78
N HIS A 41 -10.57 -1.40 7.81
CA HIS A 41 -9.59 -0.52 8.44
C HIS A 41 -9.67 -0.44 9.96
N ILE A 42 -8.55 -0.09 10.57
CA ILE A 42 -8.42 0.22 11.99
C ILE A 42 -7.92 1.66 12.11
N LEU A 43 -8.72 2.54 12.72
CA LEU A 43 -8.35 3.93 12.97
C LEU A 43 -7.92 4.13 14.42
N VAL A 44 -6.71 4.65 14.63
CA VAL A 44 -6.17 4.98 15.96
C VAL A 44 -5.58 6.38 16.01
N LYS A 45 -5.37 6.91 17.22
CA LYS A 45 -4.91 8.31 17.38
C LYS A 45 -3.46 8.51 16.98
N THR A 46 -2.60 7.50 17.22
CA THR A 46 -1.15 7.67 17.13
C THR A 46 -0.48 6.63 16.25
N ARG A 47 0.62 7.01 15.60
CA ARG A 47 1.42 6.09 14.79
C ARG A 47 1.97 4.92 15.60
N PRO A 48 2.54 5.10 16.81
CA PRO A 48 3.08 3.98 17.59
C PRO A 48 2.02 2.93 17.93
N GLU A 49 0.80 3.36 18.20
CA GLU A 49 -0.33 2.47 18.44
C GLU A 49 -0.66 1.63 17.20
N ALA A 50 -0.74 2.26 16.01
CA ALA A 50 -0.96 1.55 14.75
C ALA A 50 0.18 0.54 14.46
N VAL A 51 1.44 0.92 14.72
CA VAL A 51 2.59 0.01 14.56
C VAL A 51 2.47 -1.20 15.49
N LYS A 52 2.10 -0.97 16.75
CA LYS A 52 1.93 -2.04 17.74
C LYS A 52 0.83 -3.01 17.31
N ILE A 53 -0.35 -2.51 16.98
CA ILE A 53 -1.50 -3.33 16.56
C ILE A 53 -1.16 -4.13 15.31
N ARG A 54 -0.53 -3.50 14.31
CA ARG A 54 -0.08 -4.21 13.10
C ARG A 54 0.85 -5.37 13.42
N LYS A 55 1.77 -5.18 14.37
CA LYS A 55 2.70 -6.24 14.78
C LYS A 55 1.96 -7.42 15.41
N GLU A 56 1.01 -7.17 16.31
CA GLU A 56 0.17 -8.21 16.92
C GLU A 56 -0.62 -8.97 15.85
N ILE A 57 -1.19 -8.28 14.86
CA ILE A 57 -1.92 -8.93 13.76
C ILE A 57 -1.00 -9.79 12.88
N VAL A 58 0.16 -9.26 12.48
CA VAL A 58 1.11 -9.99 11.62
C VAL A 58 1.71 -11.20 12.33
N ASN A 59 1.89 -11.12 13.65
CA ASN A 59 2.33 -12.25 14.47
C ASN A 59 1.24 -13.32 14.66
N GLY A 60 -0.02 -13.00 14.35
CA GLY A 60 -1.17 -13.88 14.61
C GLY A 60 -1.65 -13.87 16.06
N ASP A 61 -1.25 -12.87 16.87
CA ASP A 61 -1.67 -12.72 18.26
C ASP A 61 -3.15 -12.30 18.36
N ILE A 62 -3.66 -11.61 17.33
CA ILE A 62 -5.04 -11.14 17.22
C ILE A 62 -5.45 -11.08 15.74
N SER A 63 -6.72 -11.36 15.43
CA SER A 63 -7.22 -11.16 14.06
C SER A 63 -7.34 -9.67 13.72
N PHE A 64 -7.46 -9.33 12.44
CA PHE A 64 -7.64 -7.94 12.03
C PHE A 64 -9.01 -7.42 12.51
N GLU A 65 -10.01 -8.28 12.44
CA GLU A 65 -11.40 -8.04 12.80
C GLU A 65 -11.53 -7.77 14.31
N ASP A 66 -10.93 -8.64 15.14
CA ASP A 66 -10.92 -8.45 16.60
C ASP A 66 -10.14 -7.19 17.00
N ALA A 67 -9.02 -6.89 16.31
CA ALA A 67 -8.26 -5.69 16.55
C ALA A 67 -9.05 -4.42 16.16
N ALA A 68 -9.86 -4.49 15.09
CA ALA A 68 -10.73 -3.40 14.68
C ALA A 68 -11.83 -3.17 15.71
N GLU A 69 -12.51 -4.21 16.18
CA GLU A 69 -13.54 -4.11 17.23
C GLU A 69 -12.97 -3.53 18.53
N LYS A 70 -11.75 -3.93 18.90
CA LYS A 70 -11.12 -3.56 20.17
C LYS A 70 -10.50 -2.16 20.18
N TYR A 71 -9.87 -1.75 19.08
CA TYR A 71 -9.02 -0.55 19.06
C TYR A 71 -9.49 0.55 18.11
N SER A 72 -10.31 0.24 17.10
CA SER A 72 -10.67 1.22 16.08
C SER A 72 -11.63 2.27 16.63
N LEU A 73 -11.33 3.54 16.35
CA LEU A 73 -12.16 4.69 16.69
C LEU A 73 -13.24 4.97 15.63
N CYS A 74 -13.27 4.20 14.54
CA CYS A 74 -14.26 4.34 13.49
C CYS A 74 -15.53 3.54 13.84
N PRO A 75 -16.75 4.02 13.54
CA PRO A 75 -17.98 3.25 13.71
C PRO A 75 -18.02 1.90 12.99
N SER A 76 -17.18 1.70 11.96
CA SER A 76 -17.02 0.40 11.29
C SER A 76 -16.39 -0.67 12.17
N SER A 77 -15.84 -0.32 13.35
CA SER A 77 -15.26 -1.25 14.32
C SER A 77 -16.20 -2.41 14.63
N VAL A 78 -17.50 -2.16 14.77
CA VAL A 78 -18.53 -3.17 15.07
C VAL A 78 -18.68 -4.27 14.01
N ASN A 79 -18.14 -4.05 12.81
CA ASN A 79 -18.14 -5.02 11.70
C ASN A 79 -16.70 -5.41 11.33
N GLY A 80 -15.80 -5.51 12.31
CA GLY A 80 -14.38 -5.82 12.06
C GLY A 80 -13.66 -4.78 11.19
N GLY A 81 -14.17 -3.55 11.16
CA GLY A 81 -13.60 -2.45 10.38
C GLY A 81 -13.97 -2.45 8.89
N ASP A 82 -14.89 -3.31 8.43
CA ASP A 82 -15.28 -3.39 7.01
C ASP A 82 -15.92 -2.08 6.52
N LEU A 83 -15.44 -1.56 5.39
CA LEU A 83 -15.96 -0.37 4.72
C LEU A 83 -16.80 -0.73 3.47
N GLY A 84 -16.86 -2.00 3.10
CA GLY A 84 -17.48 -2.42 1.84
C GLY A 84 -16.65 -2.01 0.62
N TYR A 85 -17.27 -2.07 -0.56
CA TYR A 85 -16.65 -1.67 -1.82
C TYR A 85 -16.67 -0.16 -1.99
N PHE A 86 -15.54 0.40 -2.43
CA PHE A 86 -15.43 1.80 -2.78
C PHE A 86 -14.52 2.02 -4.01
N LYS A 87 -14.78 3.11 -4.72
CA LYS A 87 -14.01 3.59 -5.89
C LYS A 87 -12.91 4.54 -5.46
N ARG A 88 -11.91 4.74 -6.34
CA ARG A 88 -10.90 5.79 -6.14
C ARG A 88 -11.60 7.14 -5.93
N GLY A 89 -11.16 7.88 -4.91
CA GLY A 89 -11.70 9.21 -4.58
C GLY A 89 -12.94 9.23 -3.69
N GLN A 90 -13.56 8.09 -3.36
CA GLN A 90 -14.64 8.04 -2.35
C GLN A 90 -14.11 8.13 -0.91
N MET A 91 -12.84 7.77 -0.70
CA MET A 91 -12.13 7.87 0.57
C MET A 91 -11.08 8.99 0.50
N VAL A 92 -10.54 9.40 1.66
CA VAL A 92 -9.43 10.36 1.68
C VAL A 92 -8.25 9.83 0.85
N GLN A 93 -7.68 10.70 0.03
CA GLN A 93 -6.65 10.34 -0.96
C GLN A 93 -5.55 9.41 -0.44
N PRO A 94 -4.85 9.69 0.69
CA PRO A 94 -3.81 8.79 1.20
C PRO A 94 -4.33 7.39 1.56
N PHE A 95 -5.59 7.26 1.98
CA PHE A 95 -6.20 5.96 2.23
C PHE A 95 -6.51 5.24 0.91
N SER A 96 -7.14 5.94 -0.03
CA SER A 96 -7.52 5.38 -1.31
C SER A 96 -6.31 4.91 -2.11
N ASP A 97 -5.22 5.68 -2.13
CA ASP A 97 -4.02 5.32 -2.89
C ASP A 97 -3.41 4.03 -2.35
N VAL A 98 -3.24 3.93 -1.02
CA VAL A 98 -2.72 2.72 -0.37
C VAL A 98 -3.65 1.53 -0.57
N ALA A 99 -4.97 1.69 -0.41
CA ALA A 99 -5.92 0.59 -0.57
C ALA A 99 -5.92 0.01 -1.99
N PHE A 100 -5.80 0.86 -3.01
CA PHE A 100 -5.74 0.38 -4.39
C PHE A 100 -4.36 -0.18 -4.76
N ASP A 101 -3.28 0.20 -4.09
CA ASP A 101 -1.95 -0.34 -4.35
C ASP A 101 -1.66 -1.65 -3.60
N LEU A 102 -2.38 -1.92 -2.51
CA LEU A 102 -2.27 -3.17 -1.74
C LEU A 102 -2.76 -4.39 -2.52
N LYS A 103 -2.16 -5.55 -2.26
CA LYS A 103 -2.68 -6.84 -2.73
C LYS A 103 -3.85 -7.31 -1.86
N VAL A 104 -4.75 -8.11 -2.43
CA VAL A 104 -5.81 -8.78 -1.66
C VAL A 104 -5.18 -9.63 -0.55
N GLY A 105 -5.72 -9.52 0.65
CA GLY A 105 -5.22 -10.15 1.88
C GLY A 105 -4.08 -9.40 2.57
N GLN A 106 -3.50 -8.38 1.95
CA GLN A 106 -2.39 -7.63 2.52
C GLN A 106 -2.86 -6.55 3.50
N ILE A 107 -2.07 -6.34 4.56
CA ILE A 107 -2.24 -5.25 5.52
C ILE A 107 -1.22 -4.15 5.23
N SER A 108 -1.66 -2.89 5.21
CA SER A 108 -0.80 -1.72 4.99
C SER A 108 0.19 -1.48 6.14
N ASP A 109 1.17 -0.63 5.88
CA ASP A 109 1.82 0.14 6.94
C ASP A 109 0.87 1.23 7.49
N PRO A 110 1.14 1.82 8.66
CA PRO A 110 0.31 2.90 9.20
C PRO A 110 0.21 4.11 8.26
N VAL A 111 -1.01 4.43 7.84
CA VAL A 111 -1.33 5.52 6.93
C VAL A 111 -1.85 6.72 7.72
N GLY A 112 -1.16 7.86 7.64
CA GLY A 112 -1.55 9.09 8.31
C GLY A 112 -2.62 9.87 7.53
N THR A 113 -3.65 10.35 8.22
CA THR A 113 -4.70 11.21 7.67
C THR A 113 -5.08 12.30 8.68
N LYS A 114 -5.95 13.23 8.28
CA LYS A 114 -6.55 14.22 9.20
C LYS A 114 -7.35 13.61 10.36
N PHE A 115 -7.77 12.35 10.26
CA PHE A 115 -8.54 11.66 11.29
C PHE A 115 -7.67 10.88 12.29
N GLY A 116 -6.38 10.68 11.98
CA GLY A 116 -5.48 9.81 12.73
C GLY A 116 -4.75 8.83 11.81
N TRP A 117 -4.40 7.68 12.37
CA TRP A 117 -3.59 6.65 11.73
C TRP A 117 -4.41 5.41 11.40
N HIS A 118 -4.27 4.93 10.17
CA HIS A 118 -5.06 3.82 9.64
C HIS A 118 -4.17 2.61 9.37
N LEU A 119 -4.66 1.43 9.72
CA LEU A 119 -4.23 0.17 9.12
C LEU A 119 -5.31 -0.26 8.13
N ILE A 120 -4.92 -0.68 6.93
CA ILE A 120 -5.84 -1.02 5.85
C ILE A 120 -5.60 -2.47 5.46
N LYS A 121 -6.66 -3.27 5.37
CA LYS A 121 -6.62 -4.65 4.87
C LYS A 121 -7.52 -4.74 3.65
N VAL A 122 -6.97 -5.08 2.49
CA VAL A 122 -7.78 -5.30 1.28
C VAL A 122 -8.36 -6.70 1.32
N VAL A 123 -9.68 -6.80 1.19
CA VAL A 123 -10.43 -8.05 1.21
C VAL A 123 -10.73 -8.53 -0.21
N ASP A 124 -11.03 -7.60 -1.13
CA ASP A 124 -11.33 -7.93 -2.53
C ASP A 124 -11.10 -6.74 -3.47
N LYS A 125 -10.98 -7.02 -4.78
CA LYS A 125 -10.82 -6.04 -5.86
C LYS A 125 -11.60 -6.48 -7.10
N ARG A 126 -12.28 -5.55 -7.77
CA ARG A 126 -13.05 -5.80 -9.00
C ARG A 126 -13.13 -4.60 -9.93
#